data_AF-A0A842RWC1-F1
#
_entry.id   AF-A0A842RWC1-F1
#
_cell.length_a   1.000
_cell.length_b   1.000
_cell.length_c   1.000
_cell.angle_alpha   90.00
_cell.angle_beta   90.00
_cell.angle_gamma   90.00
#
_symmetry.space_group_name_H-M   'P 1'
#
loop_
_entity.id
_entity.type
_entity.pdbx_description
1 polymer ?
#
loop_
_entity_poly.entity_id
_entity_poly.type
_entity_poly.pdbx_seq_one_letter_code
_entity_poly.pdbx_strand_id
1 'polypeptide(L)'
;MTEKKETLRVIDNTINAIDDIKNSLQTAKEELNKLERDKEKLSNEANLLEKEKLQLEGEKDKLESEKRKLESDKEKLEEATRKLEEEKKERDERIGDLTTEQMKLLDEYKKVKQELKKLSKIVEDQEEFNIDRIKALLSVYNVLLEEIWQGTPHFRILLILHGESEEMSRETIKNTTGISGAMVLRAIHELTNINLLSYDEDNDVVKLKKRLFKKADLEEKNP
;
A
#
# COMPACT_ATOMS: atom_id res chain seq x y z
N MET A 1 84.76 68.52 -83.57
CA MET A 1 83.89 67.33 -83.70
C MET A 1 83.89 66.43 -82.46
N THR A 2 84.89 66.52 -81.58
CA THR A 2 85.10 65.59 -80.45
C THR A 2 84.12 65.80 -79.28
N GLU A 3 83.85 67.05 -78.88
CA GLU A 3 82.93 67.34 -77.75
C GLU A 3 81.48 66.91 -78.02
N LYS A 4 81.00 67.09 -79.25
CA LYS A 4 79.65 66.67 -79.67
C LYS A 4 79.47 65.14 -79.61
N LYS A 5 80.55 64.38 -79.80
CA LYS A 5 80.53 62.91 -79.74
C LYS A 5 80.51 62.42 -78.30
N GLU A 6 81.20 63.11 -77.40
CA GLU A 6 81.22 62.79 -75.97
C GLU A 6 79.87 63.11 -75.31
N THR A 7 79.24 64.25 -75.66
CA THR A 7 77.89 64.58 -75.16
C THR A 7 76.83 63.61 -75.65
N LEU A 8 76.90 63.16 -76.91
CA LEU A 8 76.02 62.09 -77.42
C LEU A 8 76.21 60.78 -76.65
N ARG A 9 77.46 60.38 -76.34
CA ARG A 9 77.72 59.17 -75.54
C ARG A 9 77.17 59.26 -74.12
N VAL A 10 77.25 60.43 -73.48
CA VAL A 10 76.67 60.66 -72.15
C VAL A 10 75.14 60.59 -72.20
N ILE A 11 74.52 61.13 -73.25
CA ILE A 11 73.07 61.04 -73.47
C ILE A 11 72.65 59.58 -73.67
N ASP A 12 73.34 58.81 -74.51
CA ASP A 12 73.04 57.39 -74.73
C ASP A 12 73.18 56.56 -73.45
N ASN A 13 74.24 56.80 -72.67
CA ASN A 13 74.42 56.15 -71.36
C ASN A 13 73.31 56.52 -70.36
N THR A 14 72.85 57.77 -70.40
CA THR A 14 71.76 58.25 -69.54
C THR A 14 70.42 57.64 -69.97
N ILE A 15 70.17 57.51 -71.27
CA ILE A 15 68.99 56.84 -71.81
C ILE A 15 68.97 55.37 -71.37
N ASN A 16 70.08 54.66 -71.51
CA ASN A 16 70.20 53.26 -71.06
C ASN A 16 69.94 53.12 -69.55
N ALA A 17 70.50 54.02 -68.73
CA ALA A 17 70.26 54.02 -67.28
C ALA A 17 68.78 54.32 -66.93
N ILE A 18 68.12 55.20 -67.68
CA ILE A 18 66.68 55.48 -67.51
C ILE A 18 65.85 54.24 -67.87
N ASP A 19 66.19 53.52 -68.93
CA ASP A 19 65.50 52.28 -69.32
C ASP A 19 65.70 51.17 -68.26
N ASP A 20 66.90 51.03 -67.69
CA ASP A 20 67.17 50.09 -66.59
C ASP A 20 66.36 50.44 -65.33
N ILE A 21 66.27 51.73 -64.97
CA ILE A 21 65.43 52.20 -63.85
C ILE A 21 63.96 51.91 -64.13
N LYS A 22 63.49 52.15 -65.36
CA LYS A 22 62.10 51.90 -65.76
C LYS A 22 61.75 50.41 -65.65
N ASN A 23 62.64 49.53 -66.11
CA ASN A 23 62.47 48.09 -66.00
C ASN A 23 62.45 47.66 -64.52
N SER A 24 63.37 48.18 -63.70
CA SER A 24 63.42 47.90 -62.26
C SER A 24 62.15 48.37 -61.53
N LEU A 25 61.64 49.56 -61.88
CA LEU A 25 60.39 50.10 -61.33
C LEU A 25 59.18 49.25 -61.74
N GLN A 26 59.17 48.72 -62.96
CA GLN A 26 58.11 47.84 -63.42
C GLN A 26 58.10 46.51 -62.66
N THR A 27 59.27 45.90 -62.45
CA THR A 27 59.41 44.69 -61.60
C THR A 27 58.97 44.96 -60.17
N ALA A 28 59.41 46.06 -59.56
CA ALA A 28 59.02 46.42 -58.19
C ALA A 28 57.50 46.63 -58.06
N LYS A 29 56.85 47.18 -59.10
CA LYS A 29 55.39 47.33 -59.14
C LYS A 29 54.67 45.98 -59.22
N GLU A 30 55.19 45.04 -60.00
CA GLU A 30 54.65 43.68 -60.09
C GLU A 30 54.78 42.92 -58.78
N GLU A 31 55.93 43.04 -58.10
CA GLU A 31 56.16 42.47 -56.77
C GLU A 31 55.24 43.07 -55.72
N LEU A 32 55.04 44.40 -55.73
CA LEU A 32 54.11 45.08 -54.81
C LEU A 32 52.67 44.56 -54.99
N ASN A 33 52.22 44.44 -56.24
CA ASN A 33 50.89 43.88 -56.54
C ASN A 33 50.76 42.42 -56.07
N LYS A 34 51.83 41.63 -56.17
CA LYS A 34 51.85 40.25 -55.67
C LYS A 34 51.75 40.22 -54.15
N LEU A 35 52.54 41.05 -53.46
CA LEU A 35 52.51 41.17 -52.01
C LEU A 35 51.14 41.59 -51.49
N GLU A 36 50.46 42.51 -52.19
CA GLU A 36 49.13 42.97 -51.81
C GLU A 36 48.08 41.85 -51.90
N ARG A 37 48.13 41.03 -52.97
CA ARG A 37 47.28 39.83 -53.09
C ARG A 37 47.58 38.80 -52.04
N ASP A 38 48.86 38.57 -51.73
CA ASP A 38 49.25 37.59 -50.71
C ASP A 38 48.84 38.06 -49.31
N LYS A 39 48.91 39.37 -49.02
CA LYS A 39 48.37 39.97 -47.79
C LYS A 39 46.86 39.77 -47.67
N GLU A 40 46.12 39.98 -48.76
CA GLU A 40 44.66 39.75 -48.77
C GLU A 40 44.31 38.29 -48.52
N LYS A 41 45.02 37.34 -49.16
CA LYS A 41 44.85 35.91 -48.92
C LYS A 41 45.12 35.52 -47.47
N LEU A 42 46.24 35.97 -46.90
CA LEU A 42 46.59 35.70 -45.51
C LEU A 42 45.55 36.29 -44.54
N SER A 43 45.03 37.49 -44.83
CA SER A 43 43.96 38.08 -44.04
C SER A 43 42.69 37.24 -44.06
N ASN A 44 42.33 36.68 -45.23
CA ASN A 44 41.16 35.82 -45.36
C ASN A 44 41.36 34.48 -44.62
N GLU A 45 42.55 33.89 -44.72
CA GLU A 45 42.90 32.66 -44.00
C GLU A 45 42.88 32.86 -42.48
N ALA A 46 43.44 33.96 -41.98
CA ALA A 46 43.39 34.31 -40.56
C ALA A 46 41.94 34.42 -40.05
N ASN A 47 41.05 35.06 -40.82
CA ASN A 47 39.63 35.17 -40.48
C ASN A 47 38.92 33.81 -40.47
N LEU A 48 39.29 32.88 -41.34
CA LEU A 48 38.72 31.53 -41.37
C LEU A 48 39.18 30.72 -40.14
N LEU A 49 40.47 30.78 -39.82
CA LEU A 49 41.03 30.11 -38.65
C LEU A 49 40.43 30.65 -37.34
N GLU A 50 40.16 31.95 -37.25
CA GLU A 50 39.50 32.53 -36.09
C GLU A 50 38.07 32.00 -35.92
N LYS A 51 37.32 31.85 -37.02
CA LYS A 51 35.97 31.25 -36.99
C LYS A 51 36.01 29.79 -36.56
N GLU A 52 36.95 29.02 -37.10
CA GLU A 52 37.12 27.61 -36.74
C GLU A 52 37.50 27.45 -35.26
N LYS A 53 38.39 28.31 -34.76
CA LYS A 53 38.75 28.36 -33.34
C LYS A 53 37.52 28.60 -32.45
N LEU A 54 36.67 29.56 -32.80
CA LEU A 54 35.44 29.85 -32.06
C LEU A 54 34.45 28.68 -32.09
N GLN A 55 34.36 27.96 -33.21
CA GLN A 55 33.53 26.76 -33.32
C GLN A 55 34.04 25.64 -32.42
N LEU A 56 35.34 25.36 -32.45
CA LEU A 56 35.97 24.33 -31.61
C LEU A 56 35.84 24.65 -30.12
N GLU A 57 35.94 25.92 -29.73
CA GLU A 57 35.72 26.35 -28.36
C GLU A 57 34.27 26.11 -27.92
N GLY A 58 33.30 26.42 -28.79
CA GLY A 58 31.89 26.10 -28.53
C GLY A 58 31.58 24.60 -28.45
N GLU A 59 32.24 23.77 -29.26
CA GLU A 59 32.13 22.30 -29.17
C GLU A 59 32.74 21.76 -27.88
N LYS A 60 33.89 22.29 -27.47
CA LYS A 60 34.54 21.95 -26.20
C LYS A 60 33.62 22.24 -25.01
N ASP A 61 32.98 23.40 -24.98
CA ASP A 61 32.05 23.77 -23.90
C ASP A 61 30.83 22.84 -23.84
N LYS A 62 30.30 22.44 -25.01
CA LYS A 62 29.21 21.46 -25.10
C LYS A 62 29.64 20.10 -24.55
N LEU A 63 30.80 19.60 -24.97
CA LEU A 63 31.35 18.34 -24.50
C LEU A 63 31.59 18.36 -22.98
N GLU A 64 32.07 19.48 -22.43
CA GLU A 64 32.27 19.61 -20.99
C GLU A 64 30.93 19.59 -20.23
N SER A 65 29.90 20.22 -20.77
CA SER A 65 28.54 20.18 -20.21
C SER A 65 27.94 18.77 -20.26
N GLU A 66 28.10 18.05 -21.38
CA GLU A 66 27.67 16.65 -21.50
C GLU A 66 28.41 15.72 -20.54
N LYS A 67 29.73 15.91 -20.38
CA LYS A 67 30.53 15.15 -19.42
C LYS A 67 30.00 15.33 -17.99
N ARG A 68 29.72 16.57 -17.57
CA ARG A 68 29.17 16.84 -16.24
C ARG A 68 27.79 16.21 -16.03
N LYS A 69 26.94 16.19 -17.06
CA LYS A 69 25.64 15.50 -17.01
C LYS A 69 25.81 13.99 -16.85
N LEU A 70 26.69 13.38 -17.64
CA LEU A 70 26.99 11.96 -17.55
C LEU A 70 27.57 11.56 -16.19
N GLU A 71 28.43 12.38 -15.59
CA GLU A 71 28.93 12.17 -14.23
C GLU A 71 27.79 12.21 -13.21
N SER A 72 26.88 13.20 -13.30
CA SER A 72 25.71 13.27 -12.41
C SER A 72 24.76 12.08 -12.58
N ASP A 73 24.53 11.64 -13.81
CA ASP A 73 23.65 10.50 -14.08
C ASP A 73 24.27 9.18 -13.61
N LYS A 74 25.60 9.05 -13.69
CA LYS A 74 26.34 7.93 -13.11
C LYS A 74 26.16 7.86 -11.59
N GLU A 75 26.31 8.98 -10.88
CA GLU A 75 26.11 9.04 -9.43
C GLU A 75 24.69 8.63 -9.03
N LYS A 76 23.67 9.11 -9.75
CA LYS A 76 22.26 8.72 -9.51
C LYS A 76 22.05 7.23 -9.74
N LEU A 77 22.68 6.66 -10.77
CA LEU A 77 22.57 5.23 -11.08
C LEU A 77 23.22 4.38 -9.99
N GLU A 78 24.37 4.81 -9.47
CA GLU A 78 25.04 4.16 -8.34
C GLU A 78 24.17 4.20 -7.07
N GLU A 79 23.56 5.35 -6.77
CA GLU A 79 22.63 5.46 -5.62
C GLU A 79 21.39 4.58 -5.80
N ALA A 80 20.79 4.54 -6.99
CA ALA A 80 19.65 3.69 -7.29
C ALA A 80 20.01 2.20 -7.15
N THR A 81 21.21 1.81 -7.59
CA THR A 81 21.71 0.44 -7.46
C THR A 81 21.86 0.05 -5.99
N ARG A 82 22.43 0.95 -5.16
CA ARG A 82 22.57 0.70 -3.72
C ARG A 82 21.21 0.52 -3.04
N LYS A 83 20.23 1.36 -3.36
CA LYS A 83 18.86 1.24 -2.82
C LYS A 83 18.21 -0.09 -3.21
N LEU A 84 18.37 -0.52 -4.46
CA LEU A 84 17.85 -1.81 -4.92
C LEU A 84 18.52 -2.99 -4.21
N GLU A 85 19.81 -2.92 -3.91
CA GLU A 85 20.49 -3.94 -3.12
C GLU A 85 19.99 -3.99 -1.66
N GLU A 86 19.77 -2.83 -1.04
CA GLU A 86 19.16 -2.72 0.29
C GLU A 86 17.74 -3.32 0.30
N GLU A 87 16.89 -2.95 -0.65
CA GLU A 87 15.54 -3.50 -0.78
C GLU A 87 15.54 -5.01 -1.02
N LYS A 88 16.48 -5.52 -1.83
CA LYS A 88 16.63 -6.95 -2.07
C LYS A 88 16.97 -7.68 -0.78
N LYS A 89 17.91 -7.14 0.01
CA LYS A 89 18.30 -7.72 1.30
C LYS A 89 17.11 -7.75 2.27
N GLU A 90 16.35 -6.67 2.38
CA GLU A 90 15.15 -6.64 3.22
C GLU A 90 14.10 -7.67 2.76
N ARG A 91 13.92 -7.84 1.45
CA ARG A 91 13.01 -8.87 0.92
C ARG A 91 13.48 -10.28 1.26
N ASP A 92 14.78 -10.55 1.12
CA ASP A 92 15.36 -11.85 1.46
C ASP A 92 15.20 -12.16 2.95
N GLU A 93 15.38 -11.16 3.83
CA GLU A 93 15.10 -11.28 5.27
C GLU A 93 13.62 -11.60 5.54
N ARG A 94 12.69 -10.86 4.94
CA ARG A 94 11.23 -11.12 5.08
C ARG A 94 10.83 -12.50 4.56
N ILE A 95 11.43 -12.97 3.47
CA ILE A 95 11.19 -14.32 2.95
C ILE A 95 11.68 -15.36 3.96
N GLY A 96 12.84 -15.12 4.58
CA GLY A 96 13.37 -15.93 5.68
C GLY A 96 12.37 -16.04 6.83
N ASP A 97 11.90 -14.89 7.33
CA ASP A 97 10.95 -14.82 8.45
C ASP A 97 9.65 -15.56 8.13
N LEU A 98 9.03 -15.28 6.98
CA LEU A 98 7.81 -15.95 6.52
C LEU A 98 7.99 -17.47 6.39
N THR A 99 9.16 -17.91 5.93
CA THR A 99 9.48 -19.35 5.84
C THR A 99 9.51 -19.98 7.23
N THR A 100 10.10 -19.29 8.21
CA THR A 100 10.12 -19.80 9.60
C THR A 100 8.71 -19.84 10.21
N GLU A 101 7.87 -18.84 9.95
CA GLU A 101 6.48 -18.83 10.39
C GLU A 101 5.67 -19.96 9.75
N GLN A 102 5.84 -20.21 8.44
CA GLN A 102 5.20 -21.34 7.77
C GLN A 102 5.60 -22.68 8.41
N MET A 103 6.87 -22.87 8.76
CA MET A 103 7.32 -24.10 9.44
C MET A 103 6.69 -24.25 10.83
N LYS A 104 6.58 -23.16 11.60
CA LYS A 104 5.92 -23.18 12.92
C LYS A 104 4.43 -23.52 12.80
N LEU A 105 3.72 -22.87 11.89
CA LEU A 105 2.30 -23.15 11.63
C LEU A 105 2.07 -24.58 11.17
N LEU A 106 2.97 -25.14 10.36
CA LEU A 106 2.89 -26.54 9.94
C LEU A 106 3.05 -27.50 11.13
N ASP A 107 3.95 -27.19 12.07
CA ASP A 107 4.13 -27.97 13.29
C ASP A 107 2.92 -27.88 14.22
N GLU A 108 2.38 -26.69 14.43
CA GLU A 108 1.14 -26.47 15.20
C GLU A 108 -0.04 -27.22 14.57
N TYR A 109 -0.20 -27.15 13.26
CA TYR A 109 -1.23 -27.90 12.54
C TYR A 109 -1.10 -29.42 12.76
N LYS A 110 0.13 -29.96 12.73
CA LYS A 110 0.37 -31.37 13.03
C LYS A 110 -0.01 -31.73 14.46
N LYS A 111 0.29 -30.88 15.45
CA LYS A 111 -0.09 -31.08 16.85
C LYS A 111 -1.61 -31.08 17.03
N VAL A 112 -2.30 -30.06 16.49
CA VAL A 112 -3.76 -29.97 16.53
C VAL A 112 -4.40 -31.20 15.89
N LYS A 113 -3.89 -31.65 14.74
CA LYS A 113 -4.38 -32.87 14.07
C LYS A 113 -4.21 -34.13 14.94
N GLN A 114 -3.11 -34.23 15.68
CA GLN A 114 -2.91 -35.33 16.63
C GLN A 114 -3.86 -35.25 17.82
N GLU A 115 -4.09 -34.06 18.38
CA GLU A 115 -5.03 -33.83 19.47
C GLU A 115 -6.47 -34.16 19.05
N LEU A 116 -6.89 -33.72 17.86
CA LEU A 116 -8.19 -34.09 17.29
C LEU A 116 -8.34 -35.60 17.13
N LYS A 117 -7.30 -36.30 16.69
CA LYS A 117 -7.32 -37.76 16.60
C LYS A 117 -7.45 -38.43 17.98
N LYS A 118 -6.78 -37.88 19.00
CA LYS A 118 -6.92 -38.36 20.39
C LYS A 118 -8.32 -38.12 20.92
N LEU A 119 -8.88 -36.92 20.70
CA LEU A 119 -10.26 -36.59 21.07
C LEU A 119 -11.27 -37.48 20.37
N SER A 120 -11.11 -37.70 19.06
CA SER A 120 -11.97 -38.62 18.30
C SER A 120 -11.94 -40.03 18.88
N LYS A 121 -10.76 -40.54 19.24
CA LYS A 121 -10.64 -41.84 19.92
C LYS A 121 -11.29 -41.84 21.29
N ILE A 122 -11.11 -40.80 22.10
CA ILE A 122 -11.78 -40.69 23.40
C ILE A 122 -13.30 -40.68 23.21
N VAL A 123 -13.82 -40.01 22.19
CA VAL A 123 -15.25 -39.99 21.87
C VAL A 123 -15.74 -41.35 21.35
N GLU A 124 -14.92 -42.09 20.59
CA GLU A 124 -15.24 -43.46 20.16
C GLU A 124 -15.14 -44.48 21.30
N ASP A 125 -14.16 -44.32 22.20
CA ASP A 125 -13.90 -45.20 23.36
C ASP A 125 -14.86 -44.89 24.53
N GLN A 126 -15.48 -43.70 24.55
CA GLN A 126 -16.68 -43.46 25.35
C GLN A 126 -17.87 -44.06 24.62
N GLU A 127 -18.05 -45.38 24.80
CA GLU A 127 -19.33 -46.04 24.52
C GLU A 127 -20.44 -45.25 25.20
N GLU A 128 -21.32 -44.69 24.37
CA GLU A 128 -22.54 -43.98 24.72
C GLU A 128 -22.36 -42.70 25.56
N PHE A 129 -22.31 -41.57 24.85
CA PHE A 129 -23.21 -40.48 25.26
C PHE A 129 -24.59 -41.13 25.42
N ASN A 130 -24.98 -41.42 26.66
CA ASN A 130 -26.07 -42.33 26.96
C ASN A 130 -27.37 -41.60 26.60
N ILE A 131 -27.70 -41.63 25.31
CA ILE A 131 -28.87 -40.98 24.73
C ILE A 131 -30.12 -41.47 25.47
N ASP A 132 -30.11 -42.73 25.93
CA ASP A 132 -31.20 -43.29 26.71
C ASP A 132 -31.24 -42.74 28.13
N ARG A 133 -30.11 -42.45 28.77
CA ARG A 133 -30.07 -41.67 30.03
C ARG A 133 -30.53 -40.23 29.84
N ILE A 134 -30.18 -39.58 28.73
CA ILE A 134 -30.64 -38.22 28.41
C ILE A 134 -32.14 -38.22 28.13
N LYS A 135 -32.64 -39.20 27.36
CA LYS A 135 -34.08 -39.39 27.11
C LYS A 135 -34.84 -39.71 28.40
N ALA A 136 -34.29 -40.55 29.27
CA ALA A 136 -34.88 -40.84 30.58
C ALA A 136 -34.89 -39.61 31.47
N LEU A 137 -33.80 -38.83 31.51
CA LEU A 137 -33.72 -37.60 32.27
C LEU A 137 -34.70 -36.54 31.73
N LEU A 138 -34.79 -36.38 30.40
CA LEU A 138 -35.75 -35.50 29.75
C LEU A 138 -37.20 -35.96 29.98
N SER A 139 -37.47 -37.27 29.98
CA SER A 139 -38.78 -37.82 30.33
C SER A 139 -39.15 -37.51 31.78
N VAL A 140 -38.20 -37.62 32.72
CA VAL A 140 -38.40 -37.26 34.13
C VAL A 140 -38.61 -35.76 34.26
N TYR A 141 -37.85 -34.92 33.55
CA TYR A 141 -38.05 -33.47 33.52
C TYR A 141 -39.40 -33.08 32.91
N ASN A 142 -39.85 -33.73 31.84
CA ASN A 142 -41.17 -33.48 31.25
C ASN A 142 -42.29 -33.80 32.25
N VAL A 143 -42.23 -34.95 32.93
CA VAL A 143 -43.19 -35.31 33.98
C VAL A 143 -43.15 -34.30 35.14
N LEU A 144 -41.96 -33.89 35.58
CA LEU A 144 -41.82 -32.87 36.62
C LEU A 144 -42.40 -31.52 36.18
N LEU A 145 -42.19 -31.10 34.93
CA LEU A 145 -42.69 -29.84 34.40
C LEU A 145 -44.20 -29.85 34.15
N GLU A 146 -44.72 -30.92 33.54
CA GLU A 146 -46.12 -31.04 33.11
C GLU A 146 -47.06 -31.44 34.26
N GLU A 147 -46.65 -32.38 35.12
CA GLU A 147 -47.55 -32.92 36.15
C GLU A 147 -47.34 -32.30 37.54
N ILE A 148 -46.10 -31.94 37.87
CA ILE A 148 -45.74 -31.50 39.25
C ILE A 148 -45.59 -29.97 39.33
N TRP A 149 -44.97 -29.34 38.33
CA TRP A 149 -44.64 -27.91 38.37
C TRP A 149 -45.70 -27.00 37.75
N GLN A 150 -46.67 -27.53 36.99
CA GLN A 150 -47.82 -26.75 36.49
C GLN A 150 -48.62 -26.06 37.60
N GLY A 151 -48.58 -26.57 38.83
CA GLY A 151 -49.22 -25.92 39.98
C GLY A 151 -48.42 -24.76 40.60
N THR A 152 -47.14 -24.60 40.23
CA THR A 152 -46.26 -23.63 40.88
C THR A 152 -46.42 -22.23 40.27
N PRO A 153 -46.48 -21.17 41.11
CA PRO A 153 -46.55 -19.79 40.63
C PRO A 153 -45.42 -19.39 39.69
N HIS A 154 -44.19 -19.85 39.97
CA HIS A 154 -43.01 -19.58 39.16
C HIS A 154 -43.17 -20.06 37.71
N PHE A 155 -43.61 -21.30 37.52
CA PHE A 155 -43.74 -21.90 36.20
C PHE A 155 -44.86 -21.24 35.39
N ARG A 156 -46.02 -20.98 36.00
CA ARG A 156 -47.15 -20.34 35.31
C ARG A 156 -46.83 -18.92 34.85
N ILE A 157 -46.13 -18.14 35.67
CA ILE A 157 -45.70 -16.78 35.32
C ILE A 157 -44.72 -16.82 34.15
N LEU A 158 -43.73 -17.72 34.20
CA LEU A 158 -42.77 -17.87 33.10
C LEU A 158 -43.45 -18.36 31.81
N LEU A 159 -44.38 -19.31 31.89
CA LEU A 159 -45.10 -19.85 30.74
C LEU A 159 -45.87 -18.75 30.00
N ILE A 160 -46.60 -17.91 30.73
CA ILE A 160 -47.36 -16.79 30.16
C ILE A 160 -46.43 -15.74 29.56
N LEU A 161 -45.36 -15.37 30.29
CA LEU A 161 -44.41 -14.35 29.82
C LEU A 161 -43.58 -14.82 28.61
N HIS A 162 -43.36 -16.13 28.46
CA HIS A 162 -42.71 -16.70 27.28
C HIS A 162 -43.66 -16.82 26.07
N GLY A 163 -44.96 -17.06 26.31
CA GLY A 163 -45.97 -17.28 25.26
C GLY A 163 -46.72 -16.02 24.82
N GLU A 164 -47.56 -15.47 25.70
CA GLU A 164 -48.55 -14.44 25.35
C GLU A 164 -47.91 -13.05 25.20
N SER A 165 -47.10 -12.62 26.17
CA SER A 165 -46.49 -11.28 26.19
C SER A 165 -45.18 -11.28 26.96
N GLU A 166 -44.12 -10.66 26.42
CA GLU A 166 -42.81 -10.54 27.10
C GLU A 166 -42.83 -9.59 28.32
N GLU A 167 -43.86 -8.75 28.37
CA GLU A 167 -44.11 -7.75 29.40
C GLU A 167 -45.59 -7.80 29.79
N MET A 168 -45.87 -7.86 31.09
CA MET A 168 -47.24 -7.91 31.60
C MET A 168 -47.30 -7.27 32.98
N SER A 169 -48.40 -6.58 33.29
CA SER A 169 -48.62 -6.05 34.64
C SER A 169 -48.92 -7.19 35.62
N ARG A 170 -48.56 -6.99 36.88
CA ARG A 170 -48.82 -7.98 37.94
C ARG A 170 -50.31 -8.32 38.07
N GLU A 171 -51.19 -7.34 37.89
CA GLU A 171 -52.65 -7.56 37.95
C GLU A 171 -53.13 -8.46 36.80
N THR A 172 -52.60 -8.26 35.59
CA THR A 172 -52.90 -9.14 34.45
C THR A 172 -52.33 -10.54 34.68
N ILE A 173 -51.10 -10.67 35.20
CA ILE A 173 -50.51 -11.98 35.56
C ILE A 173 -51.39 -12.71 36.59
N LYS A 174 -51.88 -12.01 37.61
CA LYS A 174 -52.78 -12.57 38.63
C LYS A 174 -54.07 -13.09 38.00
N ASN A 175 -54.69 -12.31 37.12
CA ASN A 175 -55.96 -12.65 36.48
C ASN A 175 -55.81 -13.84 35.50
N THR A 176 -54.71 -13.88 34.75
CA THR A 176 -54.45 -14.96 33.77
C THR A 176 -53.99 -16.26 34.44
N THR A 177 -53.18 -16.20 35.50
CA THR A 177 -52.67 -17.40 36.19
C THR A 177 -53.66 -18.03 37.19
N GLY A 178 -54.64 -17.26 37.65
CA GLY A 178 -55.58 -17.65 38.71
C GLY A 178 -54.92 -17.80 40.09
N ILE A 179 -53.71 -17.25 40.29
CA ILE A 179 -52.93 -17.37 41.53
C ILE A 179 -53.20 -16.17 42.44
N SER A 180 -53.13 -16.37 43.76
CA SER A 180 -53.29 -15.27 44.71
C SER A 180 -52.22 -14.19 44.52
N GLY A 181 -52.62 -12.91 44.63
CA GLY A 181 -51.72 -11.78 44.34
C GLY A 181 -50.48 -11.70 45.23
N ALA A 182 -50.50 -12.30 46.42
CA ALA A 182 -49.34 -12.42 47.31
C ALA A 182 -48.34 -13.49 46.82
N MET A 183 -48.82 -14.61 46.29
CA MET A 183 -47.98 -15.66 45.70
C MET A 183 -47.36 -15.21 44.38
N VAL A 184 -48.09 -14.44 43.58
CA VAL A 184 -47.56 -13.84 42.34
C VAL A 184 -46.41 -12.89 42.65
N LEU A 185 -46.57 -11.99 43.63
CA LEU A 185 -45.51 -11.06 44.03
C LEU A 185 -44.26 -11.79 44.52
N ARG A 186 -44.45 -12.77 45.42
CA ARG A 186 -43.36 -13.59 45.94
C ARG A 186 -42.60 -14.30 44.80
N ALA A 187 -43.33 -14.91 43.87
CA ALA A 187 -42.72 -15.59 42.74
C ALA A 187 -42.00 -14.63 41.79
N ILE A 188 -42.53 -13.43 41.54
CA ILE A 188 -41.86 -12.40 40.73
C ILE A 188 -40.52 -12.00 41.37
N HIS A 189 -40.48 -11.77 42.68
CA HIS A 189 -39.23 -11.45 43.37
C HIS A 189 -38.24 -12.61 43.34
N GLU A 190 -38.70 -13.84 43.57
CA GLU A 190 -37.86 -15.05 43.50
C GLU A 190 -37.29 -15.24 42.07
N LEU A 191 -38.10 -15.03 41.02
CA LEU A 191 -37.67 -15.07 39.61
C LEU A 191 -36.73 -13.92 39.22
N THR A 192 -36.91 -12.75 39.83
CA THR A 192 -36.05 -11.58 39.62
C THR A 192 -34.68 -11.81 40.27
N ASN A 193 -34.65 -12.42 41.45
CA ASN A 193 -33.42 -12.75 42.17
C ASN A 193 -32.54 -13.76 41.41
N ILE A 194 -33.16 -14.71 40.70
CA ILE A 194 -32.44 -15.64 39.80
C ILE A 194 -32.22 -15.08 38.39
N ASN A 195 -32.44 -13.77 38.22
CA ASN A 195 -32.18 -12.99 37.01
C ASN A 195 -32.94 -13.45 35.74
N LEU A 196 -34.11 -14.10 35.92
CA LEU A 196 -34.97 -14.49 34.80
C LEU A 196 -35.94 -13.36 34.42
N LEU A 197 -36.37 -12.56 35.39
CA LEU A 197 -37.28 -11.43 35.20
C LEU A 197 -36.65 -10.10 35.66
N SER A 198 -37.19 -9.00 35.18
CA SER A 198 -37.08 -7.66 35.74
C SER A 198 -38.47 -7.21 36.18
N TYR A 199 -38.57 -6.69 37.40
CA TYR A 199 -39.82 -6.15 37.93
C TYR A 199 -39.60 -4.68 38.27
N ASP A 200 -40.49 -3.83 37.75
CA ASP A 200 -40.56 -2.42 38.06
C ASP A 200 -41.65 -2.21 39.12
N GLU A 201 -41.23 -1.88 40.35
CA GLU A 201 -42.13 -1.68 41.49
C GLU A 201 -42.99 -0.42 41.36
N ASP A 202 -42.53 0.59 40.63
CA ASP A 202 -43.23 1.88 40.48
C ASP A 202 -44.36 1.78 39.45
N ASN A 203 -44.17 0.96 38.42
CA ASN A 203 -45.14 0.77 37.32
C ASN A 203 -45.90 -0.57 37.40
N ASP A 204 -45.58 -1.44 38.36
CA ASP A 204 -46.15 -2.80 38.54
C ASP A 204 -46.02 -3.69 37.29
N VAL A 205 -44.95 -3.49 36.51
CA VAL A 205 -44.67 -4.21 35.26
C VAL A 205 -43.58 -5.25 35.45
N VAL A 206 -43.87 -6.47 34.99
CA VAL A 206 -42.92 -7.58 34.97
C VAL A 206 -42.49 -7.83 33.54
N LYS A 207 -41.18 -7.88 33.31
CA LYS A 207 -40.55 -8.12 32.01
C LYS A 207 -39.61 -9.31 32.05
N LEU A 208 -39.63 -10.10 30.99
CA LEU A 208 -38.72 -11.22 30.79
C LEU A 208 -37.33 -10.74 30.34
N LYS A 209 -36.26 -11.14 31.04
CA LYS A 209 -34.88 -10.75 30.68
C LYS A 209 -34.27 -11.59 29.56
N LYS A 210 -34.61 -12.87 29.51
CA LYS A 210 -34.08 -13.81 28.51
C LYS A 210 -35.18 -14.74 28.03
N ARG A 211 -35.46 -14.72 26.72
CA ARG A 211 -36.37 -15.68 26.11
C ARG A 211 -35.70 -17.04 26.00
N LEU A 212 -36.30 -18.05 26.64
CA LEU A 212 -35.80 -19.42 26.62
C LEU A 212 -36.33 -20.19 25.40
N PHE A 213 -37.46 -19.76 24.82
CA PHE A 213 -38.09 -20.38 23.64
C PHE A 213 -38.35 -19.33 22.55
N LYS A 214 -38.31 -19.71 21.27
CA LYS A 214 -38.79 -18.83 20.18
C LYS A 214 -40.32 -18.94 20.11
N LYS A 215 -41.01 -17.83 19.81
CA LYS A 215 -42.48 -17.77 19.80
C LYS A 215 -43.13 -18.84 18.89
N ALA A 216 -42.45 -19.21 17.80
CA ALA A 216 -42.90 -20.25 16.87
C ALA A 216 -42.97 -21.68 17.45
N ASP A 217 -42.15 -21.99 18.48
CA ASP A 217 -42.04 -23.35 19.02
C ASP A 217 -43.17 -23.68 20.03
N LEU A 218 -43.96 -22.69 20.43
CA LEU A 218 -45.08 -22.84 21.38
C LEU A 218 -46.45 -22.90 20.68
N GLU A 219 -46.55 -22.51 19.41
CA GLU A 219 -47.81 -22.54 18.64
C GLU A 219 -48.13 -23.94 18.07
N GLU A 220 -47.16 -24.85 17.99
CA GLU A 220 -47.35 -26.23 17.49
C GLU A 220 -47.98 -27.21 18.51
N LYS A 221 -48.26 -26.76 19.74
CA LYS A 221 -48.80 -27.62 20.82
C LYS A 221 -50.13 -27.15 21.39
N ASN A 222 -51.03 -26.64 20.55
CA ASN A 222 -52.47 -26.63 20.87
C ASN A 222 -53.21 -27.53 19.87
N PRO A 223 -53.80 -28.66 20.28
CA PRO A 223 -54.76 -29.39 19.46
C PRO A 223 -56.05 -28.57 19.23
#